data_AF-A0AA47FG14-F1
#
_entry.id   AF-A0AA47FG14-F1
#
_cell.length_a   1.000
_cell.length_b   1.000
_cell.length_c   1.000
_cell.angle_alpha   90.00
_cell.angle_beta   90.00
_cell.angle_gamma   90.00
#
_symmetry.space_group_name_H-M   'P 1'
#
loop_
_entity.id
_entity.type
_entity.pdbx_description
1 polymer ?
#
loop_
_entity_poly.entity_id
_entity_poly.type
_entity_poly.pdbx_seq_one_letter_code
_entity_poly.pdbx_strand_id
1 'polypeptide(L)'
;MSQDKSTRPDWVKDAFSKGYLHWLDNHLRILMAGLNPSTTENLKTGVVGSLGGGFAGYSMYELGYIGDYLDITNQRVISEKTSERNYQTID
;
A
#
# COMPACT_ATOMS: atom_id res chain seq x y z
N MET A 1 9.21 -24.02 9.23
CA MET A 1 10.25 -23.64 8.26
C MET A 1 10.40 -22.14 8.40
N SER A 2 11.50 -21.64 8.95
CA SER A 2 11.65 -20.19 9.17
C SER A 2 11.69 -19.47 7.83
N GLN A 3 10.70 -18.62 7.56
CA GLN A 3 10.72 -17.68 6.44
C GLN A 3 12.02 -16.89 6.48
N ASP A 4 12.81 -16.98 5.41
CA ASP A 4 14.00 -16.17 5.23
C ASP A 4 13.56 -14.70 5.08
N LYS A 5 13.60 -13.95 6.19
CA LYS A 5 13.25 -12.52 6.29
C LYS A 5 14.00 -11.61 5.31
N SER A 6 15.00 -12.16 4.61
CA SER A 6 15.86 -11.46 3.65
C SER A 6 15.17 -11.16 2.30
N THR A 7 14.19 -11.98 1.87
CA THR A 7 13.66 -11.85 0.51
C THR A 7 12.38 -11.01 0.48
N ARG A 8 12.51 -9.75 0.07
CA ARG A 8 11.36 -8.87 -0.20
C ARG A 8 10.41 -9.54 -1.22
N PRO A 9 9.09 -9.67 -0.92
CA PRO A 9 8.13 -10.26 -1.85
C PRO A 9 8.13 -9.55 -3.22
N ASP A 10 7.86 -10.30 -4.29
CA ASP A 10 7.93 -9.74 -5.65
C ASP A 10 6.90 -8.62 -5.89
N TRP A 11 5.72 -8.71 -5.27
CA TRP A 11 4.71 -7.64 -5.36
C TRP A 11 5.22 -6.30 -4.83
N VAL A 12 6.07 -6.33 -3.78
CA VAL A 12 6.65 -5.10 -3.23
C VAL A 12 7.62 -4.50 -4.24
N LYS A 13 8.43 -5.34 -4.91
CA LYS A 13 9.36 -4.87 -5.97
C LYS A 13 8.60 -4.23 -7.13
N ASP A 14 7.54 -4.90 -7.57
CA ASP A 14 6.68 -4.42 -8.64
C ASP A 14 6.00 -3.08 -8.27
N ALA A 15 5.46 -2.97 -7.05
CA ALA A 15 4.83 -1.74 -6.55
C ALA A 15 5.78 -0.53 -6.49
N PHE A 16 7.05 -0.74 -6.11
CA PHE A 16 8.06 0.32 -6.19
C PHE A 16 8.40 0.68 -7.65
N SER A 17 8.55 -0.30 -8.53
CA SER A 17 8.85 -0.05 -9.95
C SER A 17 7.74 0.73 -10.67
N LYS A 18 6.48 0.49 -10.29
CA LYS A 18 5.29 1.19 -10.80
C LYS A 18 5.04 2.54 -10.12
N GLY A 19 5.84 2.90 -9.12
CA GLY A 19 5.68 4.16 -8.37
C GLY A 19 4.48 4.18 -7.42
N TYR A 20 3.85 3.03 -7.16
CA TYR A 20 2.76 2.90 -6.20
C TYR A 20 3.25 3.02 -4.78
N LEU A 21 4.48 2.57 -4.52
CA LEU A 21 5.21 2.84 -3.30
C LEU A 21 6.39 3.76 -3.63
N HIS A 22 6.53 4.85 -2.89
CA HIS A 22 7.61 5.81 -3.09
C HIS A 22 8.07 6.40 -1.76
N TRP A 23 9.37 6.34 -1.48
CA TRP A 23 9.93 6.95 -0.27
C TRP A 23 9.99 8.47 -0.43
N LEU A 24 9.46 9.18 0.57
CA LEU A 24 9.58 10.62 0.78
C LEU A 24 10.28 10.79 2.13
N ASP A 25 11.59 10.93 2.11
CA ASP A 25 12.44 10.96 3.30
C ASP A 25 12.17 9.76 4.23
N ASN A 26 11.59 10.00 5.40
CA ASN A 26 11.24 9.01 6.43
C ASN A 26 9.78 8.52 6.35
N HIS A 27 9.06 8.85 5.28
CA HIS A 27 7.69 8.45 5.05
C HIS A 27 7.57 7.68 3.73
N LEU A 28 6.66 6.71 3.68
CA LEU A 28 6.31 6.01 2.46
C LEU A 28 5.01 6.59 1.90
N ARG A 29 5.05 7.15 0.69
CA ARG A 29 3.87 7.52 -0.07
C ARG A 29 3.30 6.28 -0.77
N ILE A 30 2.00 6.05 -0.61
CA ILE A 30 1.32 4.82 -1.01
C ILE A 30 0.12 5.17 -1.89
N LEU A 31 0.13 4.71 -3.14
CA LEU A 31 -1.03 4.73 -4.01
C LEU A 31 -1.85 3.46 -3.80
N MET A 32 -2.78 3.50 -2.85
CA MET A 32 -3.54 2.32 -2.42
C MET A 32 -4.35 1.68 -3.57
N ALA A 33 -4.87 2.49 -4.49
CA ALA A 33 -5.59 2.02 -5.67
C ALA A 33 -4.69 1.26 -6.68
N GLY A 34 -3.37 1.51 -6.69
CA GLY A 34 -2.42 0.77 -7.51
C GLY A 34 -2.04 -0.59 -6.92
N LEU A 35 -2.27 -0.78 -5.61
CA LEU A 35 -2.00 -2.05 -4.92
C LEU A 35 -3.16 -3.04 -4.99
N ASN A 36 -4.34 -2.59 -5.40
CA ASN A 36 -5.51 -3.45 -5.56
C ASN A 36 -5.70 -3.83 -7.05
N PRO A 37 -5.67 -5.13 -7.38
CA PRO A 37 -5.84 -5.60 -8.76
C PRO A 37 -7.14 -5.10 -9.41
N SER A 38 -8.25 -5.03 -8.66
CA SER A 38 -9.55 -4.63 -9.20
C SER A 38 -9.64 -3.15 -9.57
N THR A 39 -8.77 -2.31 -9.03
CA THR A 39 -8.70 -0.86 -9.33
C THR A 39 -7.53 -0.51 -10.25
N THR A 40 -6.56 -1.41 -10.43
CA THR A 40 -5.37 -1.18 -11.26
C THR A 40 -5.72 -1.05 -12.75
N GLU A 41 -6.67 -1.83 -13.26
CA GLU A 41 -7.12 -1.70 -14.66
C GLU A 41 -7.84 -0.37 -14.89
N ASN A 42 -8.67 0.06 -13.95
CA ASN A 42 -9.35 1.35 -14.00
C ASN A 42 -8.37 2.53 -13.92
N LEU A 43 -7.27 2.37 -13.17
CA LEU A 43 -6.19 3.37 -13.10
C LEU A 43 -5.47 3.52 -14.45
N LYS A 44 -5.19 2.41 -15.15
CA LYS A 44 -4.50 2.42 -16.45
C LYS A 44 -5.30 3.11 -17.55
N THR A 45 -6.63 3.03 -17.49
CA THR A 45 -7.53 3.63 -18.49
C THR A 45 -7.89 5.08 -18.17
N GLY A 46 -7.47 5.61 -17.01
CA GLY A 46 -7.82 6.96 -16.57
C GLY A 46 -9.31 7.13 -16.25
N VAL A 47 -10.08 6.04 -16.16
CA VAL A 47 -11.55 6.03 -15.96
C VAL A 47 -11.93 6.16 -14.48
N VAL A 48 -10.98 6.34 -13.56
CA VAL A 48 -11.28 6.55 -12.12
C VAL A 48 -11.74 7.99 -11.89
N GLY A 49 -12.97 8.29 -12.33
CA GLY A 49 -13.71 9.52 -12.10
C GLY A 49 -14.98 9.26 -11.28
N SER A 50 -14.83 9.40 -9.96
CA SER A 50 -15.81 9.84 -8.93
C SER A 50 -17.20 9.18 -8.76
N LEU A 51 -17.46 8.67 -7.54
CA LEU A 51 -18.76 8.75 -6.84
C LEU A 51 -18.67 9.40 -5.43
N GLY A 52 -17.57 10.12 -5.16
CA GLY A 52 -17.36 10.83 -3.88
C GLY A 52 -16.27 11.92 -3.88
N GLY A 53 -15.85 12.41 -5.06
CA GLY A 53 -14.94 13.55 -5.20
C GLY A 53 -13.54 13.36 -4.59
N GLY A 54 -12.57 12.87 -5.37
CA GLY A 54 -11.16 12.97 -4.98
C GLY A 54 -10.22 11.94 -5.61
N PHE A 55 -9.97 12.02 -6.92
CA PHE A 55 -8.85 11.30 -7.57
C PHE A 55 -8.00 12.22 -8.45
N ALA A 56 -7.96 13.52 -8.12
CA ALA A 56 -7.08 14.49 -8.76
C ALA A 56 -6.35 15.28 -7.67
N GLY A 57 -5.13 14.85 -7.32
CA GLY A 57 -4.25 15.54 -6.37
C GLY A 57 -3.57 14.61 -5.35
N TYR A 58 -2.73 15.19 -4.49
CA TYR A 58 -2.01 14.47 -3.42
C TYR A 58 -2.92 13.69 -2.45
N SER A 59 -4.22 14.01 -2.38
CA SER A 59 -5.23 13.31 -1.57
C SER A 59 -5.47 11.84 -1.97
N MET A 60 -4.90 11.38 -3.09
CA MET A 60 -4.97 9.98 -3.54
C MET A 60 -3.96 9.06 -2.84
N TYR A 61 -2.99 9.64 -2.13
CA TYR A 61 -1.91 8.88 -1.51
C TYR A 61 -2.10 8.80 0.01
N GLU A 62 -1.90 7.61 0.55
CA GLU A 62 -1.69 7.43 1.99
C GLU A 62 -0.20 7.59 2.32
N LEU A 63 0.08 8.01 3.56
CA LEU A 63 1.43 8.07 4.09
C LEU A 63 1.59 7.01 5.17
N GLY A 64 2.58 6.14 5.00
CA GLY A 64 3.06 5.24 6.05
C GLY A 64 4.32 5.80 6.70
N TYR A 65 4.44 5.61 8.00
CA TYR A 65 5.61 5.98 8.78
C TYR A 65 6.43 4.73 9.08
N ILE A 66 7.71 4.90 9.42
CA ILE A 66 8.53 3.79 9.88
C ILE A 66 7.88 3.15 11.12
N GLY A 67 7.67 1.83 11.08
CA GLY A 67 6.96 1.06 12.11
C GLY A 67 5.48 0.81 11.81
N ASP A 68 4.89 1.47 10.82
CA ASP A 68 3.56 1.15 10.35
C ASP A 68 3.53 -0.13 9.50
N TYR A 69 2.36 -0.75 9.47
CA TYR A 69 2.05 -1.94 8.69
C TYR A 69 1.10 -1.57 7.55
N LEU A 70 1.44 -1.99 6.34
CA LEU A 70 0.59 -1.86 5.17
C LEU A 70 -0.31 -3.10 5.04
N ASP A 71 -1.60 -2.93 5.32
CA ASP A 71 -2.62 -3.96 5.14
C ASP A 71 -3.26 -3.81 3.75
N ILE A 72 -2.72 -4.59 2.80
CA ILE A 72 -3.20 -4.59 1.41
C ILE A 72 -4.61 -5.17 1.28
N THR A 73 -5.02 -6.06 2.20
CA THR A 73 -6.32 -6.75 2.14
C THR A 73 -7.45 -5.78 2.44
N ASN A 74 -7.25 -4.92 3.44
CA ASN A 74 -8.24 -3.92 3.85
C ASN A 74 -7.91 -2.51 3.34
N GLN A 75 -6.92 -2.38 2.44
CA GLN A 75 -6.50 -1.13 1.82
C GLN A 75 -6.23 0.01 2.82
N ARG A 76 -5.41 -0.25 3.84
CA ARG A 76 -5.13 0.73 4.89
C ARG A 76 -3.71 0.61 5.43
N VAL A 77 -3.18 1.72 5.93
CA VAL A 77 -2.01 1.72 6.82
C VAL A 77 -2.49 1.64 8.27
N ILE A 78 -1.86 0.79 9.08
CA ILE A 78 -2.14 0.65 10.50
C ILE A 78 -0.87 0.73 11.33
N SER A 79 -0.97 1.28 12.54
CA SER A 79 0.14 1.29 13.50
C SER A 79 0.51 -0.12 13.96
N GLU A 80 1.75 -0.30 14.42
CA GLU A 80 2.21 -1.52 15.09
C GLU A 80 1.24 -1.99 16.19
N LYS A 81 0.81 -1.09 17.07
CA LYS A 81 -0.15 -1.39 18.15
C LYS A 81 -1.48 -1.96 17.62
N THR A 82 -1.95 -1.45 16.48
CA THR A 82 -3.18 -1.96 15.83
C THR A 82 -2.93 -3.32 15.18
N SER A 83 -1.74 -3.51 14.61
CA SER A 83 -1.30 -4.79 14.04
C SER A 83 -1.26 -5.89 15.12
N GLU A 84 -0.53 -5.65 16.21
CA GLU A 84 -0.40 -6.59 17.34
C GLU A 84 -1.73 -6.97 17.98
N ARG A 85 -2.70 -6.04 18.00
CA ARG A 85 -4.03 -6.30 18.56
C ARG A 85 -4.88 -7.19 17.66
N ASN A 86 -4.82 -6.97 16.34
CA ASN A 86 -5.82 -7.49 15.40
C ASN A 86 -5.30 -8.61 14.49
N TYR A 87 -3.98 -8.82 14.45
CA TYR A 87 -3.33 -9.79 13.57
C TYR A 87 -2.37 -10.67 14.35
N GLN A 88 -2.12 -11.86 13.82
CA GLN A 88 -1.11 -12.78 14.34
C GLN A 88 -0.16 -13.13 13.20
N THR A 89 1.13 -13.15 13.50
CA THR A 89 2.13 -13.66 12.54
C THR A 89 1.96 -15.17 12.44
N ILE A 90 1.88 -15.67 11.21
CA ILE A 90 1.83 -17.11 10.93
C ILE A 90 3.23 -17.51 10.47
N ASP A 91 3.81 -18.49 11.15
CA ASP A 91 5.13 -19.07 10.85
C ASP A 91 5.09 -20.21 9.83
#